data_AF-A0A351SBP4-F1
#
_entry.id   AF-A0A351SBP4-F1
#
_cell.length_a   1.000
_cell.length_b   1.000
_cell.length_c   1.000
_cell.angle_alpha   90.00
_cell.angle_beta   90.00
_cell.angle_gamma   90.00
#
_symmetry.space_group_name_H-M   'P 1'
#
loop_
_entity.id
_entity.type
_entity.pdbx_description
1 polymer ?
#
loop_
_entity_poly.entity_id
_entity_poly.type
_entity_poly.pdbx_seq_one_letter_code
_entity_poly.pdbx_strand_id
1 'polypeptide(L)'
;ASVLAAARARLQLHEEQLVQLERYQQEYSDRMVSSGQSWSSVQIQEYRAFISSIDQAIRQQQALILESKTQIEAFQREWMRCRQNKEALGKLVDKIEGLKDAEEALKQQRESDDFASRRLFLK
;
A
#
# COMPACT_ATOMS: atom_id res chain seq x y z
N ALA A 1 -8.60 -2.22 10.29
CA ALA A 1 -7.99 -2.59 8.99
C ALA A 1 -6.73 -1.74 8.78
N SER A 2 -5.65 -2.26 8.19
CA SER A 2 -4.47 -1.43 7.88
C SER A 2 -4.86 -0.34 6.88
N VAL A 3 -4.24 0.86 6.96
CA VAL A 3 -4.52 1.98 6.05
C VAL A 3 -4.39 1.56 4.59
N LEU A 4 -3.42 0.69 4.29
CA LEU A 4 -3.19 0.13 2.97
C LEU A 4 -4.29 -0.84 2.51
N ALA A 5 -4.89 -1.61 3.42
CA ALA A 5 -6.05 -2.46 3.10
C ALA A 5 -7.28 -1.60 2.79
N ALA A 6 -7.52 -0.52 3.56
CA ALA A 6 -8.60 0.41 3.29
C ALA A 6 -8.41 1.14 1.95
N ALA A 7 -7.19 1.58 1.63
CA ALA A 7 -6.88 2.21 0.35
C ALA A 7 -7.09 1.25 -0.84
N ARG A 8 -6.68 -0.02 -0.71
CA ARG A 8 -6.94 -1.06 -1.73
C ARG A 8 -8.43 -1.34 -1.92
N ALA A 9 -9.20 -1.43 -0.84
CA ALA A 9 -10.65 -1.61 -0.93
C ALA A 9 -11.33 -0.43 -1.64
N ARG A 10 -10.89 0.80 -1.37
CA ARG A 10 -11.37 1.99 -2.07
C ARG A 10 -11.01 1.96 -3.56
N LEU A 11 -9.78 1.58 -3.92
CA LEU A 11 -9.38 1.41 -5.31
C LEU A 11 -10.27 0.38 -6.03
N GLN A 12 -10.51 -0.77 -5.41
CA GLN A 12 -11.36 -1.81 -5.98
C GLN A 12 -12.79 -1.30 -6.22
N LEU A 13 -13.38 -0.59 -5.25
CA LEU A 13 -14.68 0.04 -5.43
C LEU A 13 -14.68 1.01 -6.62
N HIS A 14 -13.59 1.77 -6.79
CA HIS A 14 -13.50 2.68 -7.92
C HIS A 14 -13.42 1.95 -9.27
N GLU A 15 -12.66 0.86 -9.34
CA GLU A 15 -12.55 0.02 -10.55
C GLU A 15 -13.88 -0.66 -10.87
N GLU A 16 -14.61 -1.16 -9.86
CA GLU A 16 -15.96 -1.72 -10.03
C GLU A 16 -16.94 -0.69 -10.57
N GLN A 17 -16.95 0.53 -10.04
CA GLN A 17 -17.78 1.62 -10.53
C GLN A 17 -17.46 2.00 -11.98
N LEU A 18 -16.17 2.00 -12.37
CA LEU A 18 -15.76 2.25 -13.76
C LEU A 18 -16.35 1.19 -14.69
N VAL A 19 -16.24 -0.09 -14.33
CA VAL A 19 -16.81 -1.19 -15.12
C VAL A 19 -18.33 -1.04 -15.25
N GLN A 20 -19.03 -0.62 -14.19
CA GLN A 20 -20.47 -0.36 -14.27
C GLN A 20 -20.81 0.78 -15.22
N LEU A 21 -20.03 1.87 -15.22
CA LEU A 21 -20.24 3.01 -16.14
C LEU A 21 -20.02 2.60 -17.60
N GLU A 22 -18.95 1.86 -17.88
CA GLU A 22 -18.62 1.37 -19.23
C GLU A 22 -19.69 0.39 -19.73
N ARG A 23 -20.12 -0.55 -18.88
CA ARG A 23 -21.21 -1.47 -19.18
C ARG A 23 -22.51 -0.72 -19.46
N TYR A 24 -22.84 0.26 -18.64
CA TYR A 24 -24.06 1.03 -18.78
C TYR A 24 -24.06 1.87 -20.07
N GLN A 25 -22.91 2.43 -20.47
CA GLN A 25 -22.74 3.08 -21.76
C GLN A 25 -23.01 2.12 -22.92
N GLN A 26 -22.41 0.92 -22.90
CA GLN A 26 -22.61 -0.11 -23.93
C GLN A 26 -24.07 -0.56 -24.03
N GLU A 27 -24.68 -0.93 -22.91
CA GLU A 27 -26.08 -1.35 -22.87
C GLU A 27 -27.03 -0.27 -23.41
N TYR A 28 -26.72 1.00 -23.16
CA TYR A 28 -27.53 2.11 -23.65
C TYR A 28 -27.35 2.37 -25.15
N SER A 29 -26.11 2.29 -25.65
CA SER A 29 -25.83 2.35 -27.10
C SER A 29 -26.48 1.20 -27.86
N ASP A 30 -26.43 -0.03 -27.32
CA ASP A 30 -27.04 -1.21 -27.94
C ASP A 30 -28.57 -1.10 -28.00
N ARG A 31 -29.21 -0.56 -26.96
CA ARG A 31 -30.66 -0.24 -26.98
C ARG A 31 -31.01 0.76 -28.07
N MET A 32 -30.11 1.71 -28.34
CA MET A 32 -30.34 2.72 -29.38
C MET A 32 -30.32 2.11 -30.77
N VAL A 33 -29.41 1.17 -31.02
CA VAL A 33 -29.27 0.46 -32.31
C VAL A 33 -30.38 -0.58 -32.49
N SER A 34 -30.75 -1.31 -31.44
CA SER A 34 -31.72 -2.41 -31.48
C SER A 34 -33.19 -1.96 -31.52
N SER A 35 -33.52 -0.72 -31.16
CA SER A 35 -34.91 -0.27 -31.10
C SER A 35 -35.62 -0.22 -32.46
N GLY A 36 -34.88 -0.23 -33.58
CA GLY A 36 -35.43 -0.27 -34.95
C GLY A 36 -36.39 0.88 -35.31
N GLN A 37 -36.56 1.85 -34.41
CA GLN A 37 -37.49 2.96 -34.49
C GLN A 37 -36.75 4.21 -34.97
N SER A 38 -37.42 5.05 -35.79
CA SER A 38 -36.87 6.36 -36.14
C SER A 38 -36.90 7.25 -34.90
N TRP A 39 -35.73 7.59 -34.36
CA TRP A 39 -35.59 8.49 -33.22
C TRP A 39 -35.92 9.92 -33.63
N SER A 40 -36.65 10.65 -32.78
CA SER A 40 -36.87 12.08 -32.98
C SER A 40 -35.58 12.87 -32.73
N SER A 41 -35.48 14.08 -33.30
CA SER A 41 -34.32 14.96 -33.08
C SER A 41 -34.08 15.28 -31.60
N VAL A 42 -35.15 15.36 -30.80
CA VAL A 42 -35.07 15.62 -29.36
C VAL A 42 -34.43 14.43 -28.64
N GLN A 43 -34.89 13.20 -28.92
CA GLN A 43 -34.33 11.99 -28.30
C GLN A 43 -32.85 11.78 -28.68
N ILE A 44 -32.45 12.14 -29.91
CA ILE A 44 -31.04 12.09 -30.32
C ILE A 44 -30.19 13.11 -29.54
N GLN A 45 -30.73 14.29 -29.26
CA GLN A 45 -30.03 15.31 -28.48
C GLN A 45 -29.90 14.89 -27.01
N GLU A 46 -30.96 14.38 -26.41
CA GLU A 46 -30.96 13.82 -25.05
C GLU A 46 -29.95 12.67 -24.92
N TYR A 47 -29.93 11.77 -25.91
CA TYR A 47 -28.93 10.70 -25.99
C TYR A 47 -27.50 11.24 -25.95
N ARG A 48 -27.17 12.22 -26.80
CA ARG A 48 -25.82 12.80 -26.86
C ARG A 48 -25.43 13.48 -25.54
N ALA A 49 -26.35 14.21 -24.92
CA ALA A 49 -26.11 14.85 -23.63
C ALA A 49 -25.83 13.81 -22.54
N PHE A 50 -26.59 12.71 -22.53
CA PHE A 50 -26.43 11.64 -21.57
C PHE A 50 -25.11 10.88 -21.74
N ILE A 51 -24.75 10.48 -22.96
CA ILE A 51 -23.47 9.84 -23.25
C ILE A 51 -22.30 10.74 -22.84
N SER A 52 -22.37 12.03 -23.14
CA SER A 52 -21.37 13.00 -22.71
C SER A 52 -21.21 13.06 -21.18
N SER A 53 -22.31 12.94 -20.44
CA SER A 53 -22.28 12.88 -18.98
C SER A 53 -21.62 11.60 -18.45
N ILE A 54 -21.87 10.46 -19.08
CA ILE A 54 -21.23 9.17 -18.74
C ILE A 54 -19.73 9.25 -19.07
N ASP A 55 -19.36 9.77 -20.22
CA ASP A 55 -17.95 9.97 -20.60
C ASP A 55 -17.21 10.86 -19.61
N GLN A 56 -17.88 11.92 -19.14
CA GLN A 56 -17.33 12.76 -18.08
C GLN A 56 -17.16 11.99 -16.76
N ALA A 57 -18.15 11.22 -16.36
CA ALA A 57 -18.08 10.39 -15.16
C ALA A 57 -16.96 9.33 -15.25
N ILE A 58 -16.80 8.69 -16.41
CA ILE A 58 -15.71 7.73 -16.68
C ILE A 58 -14.36 8.41 -16.52
N ARG A 59 -14.15 9.59 -17.12
CA ARG A 59 -12.89 10.34 -16.99
C ARG A 59 -12.58 10.70 -15.54
N GLN A 60 -13.60 11.13 -14.78
CA GLN A 60 -13.46 11.42 -13.36
C GLN A 60 -13.09 10.16 -12.57
N GLN A 61 -13.76 9.03 -12.86
CA GLN A 61 -13.50 7.76 -12.20
C GLN A 61 -12.09 7.25 -12.47
N GLN A 62 -11.61 7.35 -13.72
CA GLN A 62 -10.25 6.98 -14.09
C GLN A 62 -9.21 7.85 -13.36
N ALA A 63 -9.47 9.15 -13.18
CA ALA A 63 -8.60 10.02 -12.40
C ALA A 63 -8.53 9.58 -10.92
N LEU A 64 -9.67 9.23 -10.31
CA LEU A 64 -9.73 8.73 -8.93
C LEU A 64 -8.99 7.39 -8.76
N ILE A 65 -9.07 6.51 -9.76
CA ILE A 65 -8.31 5.24 -9.79
C ILE A 65 -6.82 5.52 -9.83
N LEU A 66 -6.36 6.43 -10.71
CA LEU A 66 -4.95 6.79 -10.82
C LEU A 66 -4.41 7.41 -9.53
N GLU A 67 -5.17 8.32 -8.92
CA GLU A 67 -4.82 8.92 -7.64
C GLU A 67 -4.71 7.85 -6.54
N SER A 68 -5.70 6.95 -6.45
CA SER A 68 -5.71 5.86 -5.47
C SER A 68 -4.52 4.93 -5.63
N LYS A 69 -4.15 4.58 -6.87
CA LYS A 69 -2.95 3.77 -7.18
C LYS A 69 -1.68 4.48 -6.70
N THR A 70 -1.55 5.77 -7.00
CA THR A 70 -0.41 6.59 -6.59
C THR A 70 -0.27 6.68 -5.06
N GLN A 71 -1.39 6.86 -4.35
CA GLN A 71 -1.41 6.88 -2.88
C GLN A 71 -0.99 5.53 -2.29
N ILE A 72 -1.48 4.41 -2.82
CA ILE A 72 -1.10 3.07 -2.36
C ILE A 72 0.40 2.84 -2.53
N GLU A 73 0.97 3.22 -3.67
CA GLU A 73 2.40 3.12 -3.90
C GLU A 73 3.22 3.98 -2.92
N ALA A 74 2.78 5.21 -2.67
CA ALA A 74 3.43 6.09 -1.70
C ALA A 74 3.43 5.48 -0.29
N PHE A 75 2.30 4.93 0.16
CA PHE A 75 2.20 4.24 1.44
C PHE A 75 3.09 2.99 1.52
N GLN A 76 3.18 2.21 0.43
CA GLN A 76 4.07 1.06 0.37
C GLN A 76 5.54 1.46 0.50
N ARG A 77 5.96 2.50 -0.23
CA ARG A 77 7.34 3.02 -0.16
C ARG A 77 7.68 3.50 1.25
N GLU A 78 6.78 4.27 1.87
CA GLU A 78 7.02 4.78 3.22
C GLU A 78 7.05 3.65 4.26
N TRP A 79 6.15 2.68 4.15
CA TRP A 79 6.15 1.51 5.02
C TRP A 79 7.45 0.70 4.90
N MET A 80 7.94 0.49 3.68
CA MET A 80 9.21 -0.19 3.44
C MET A 80 10.38 0.58 4.06
N ARG A 81 10.42 1.90 3.90
CA ARG A 81 11.44 2.77 4.50
C ARG A 81 11.45 2.67 6.03
N CYS A 82 10.28 2.79 6.65
CA CYS A 82 10.13 2.66 8.09
C CYS A 82 10.56 1.28 8.60
N ARG A 83 10.21 0.22 7.87
CA ARG A 83 10.60 -1.15 8.20
C ARG A 83 12.11 -1.35 8.10
N GLN A 84 12.75 -0.86 7.04
CA GLN A 84 14.21 -0.92 6.88
C GLN A 84 14.93 -0.18 8.00
N ASN A 85 14.46 1.03 8.36
CA ASN A 85 15.03 1.79 9.46
C ASN A 85 14.89 1.05 10.79
N LYS A 86 13.72 0.46 11.07
CA LYS A 86 13.50 -0.36 12.26
C LYS A 86 14.44 -1.56 12.32
N GLU A 87 14.65 -2.25 11.21
CA GLU A 87 15.57 -3.40 11.15
C GLU A 87 17.03 -2.97 11.36
N ALA A 88 17.44 -1.86 10.77
CA ALA A 88 18.79 -1.31 10.95
C ALA A 88 19.05 -0.92 12.41
N LEU A 89 18.09 -0.26 13.06
CA LEU A 89 18.16 0.06 14.48
C LEU A 89 18.20 -1.19 15.36
N GLY A 90 17.40 -2.22 15.03
CA GLY A 90 17.44 -3.52 15.72
C GLY A 90 18.83 -4.14 15.68
N LYS A 91 19.45 -4.23 14.50
CA LYS A 91 20.83 -4.76 14.35
C LYS A 91 21.86 -3.95 15.14
N LEU A 92 21.65 -2.64 15.27
CA LEU A 92 22.55 -1.77 16.02
C LEU A 92 22.40 -2.01 17.54
N VAL A 93 21.18 -2.21 18.03
CA VAL A 93 20.90 -2.60 19.41
C VAL A 93 21.54 -3.96 19.70
N ASP A 94 21.27 -4.98 18.87
CA ASP A 94 21.84 -6.33 19.03
C ASP A 94 23.38 -6.29 19.08
N LYS A 95 24.00 -5.43 18.26
CA LYS A 95 25.45 -5.24 18.26
C LYS A 95 25.96 -4.62 19.55
N ILE A 96 25.27 -3.62 20.09
CA ILE A 96 25.66 -2.97 21.35
C ILE A 96 25.52 -3.96 22.51
N GLU A 97 24.45 -4.74 22.55
CA GLU A 97 24.23 -5.76 23.56
C GLU A 97 25.34 -6.83 23.51
N GLY A 98 25.65 -7.35 22.32
CA GLY A 98 26.75 -8.32 22.17
C GLY A 98 28.14 -7.78 22.57
N LEU A 99 28.40 -6.48 22.37
CA LEU A 99 29.64 -5.87 22.85
C LEU A 99 29.70 -5.79 24.37
N LYS A 100 28.57 -5.45 25.02
CA LYS A 100 28.49 -5.42 26.49
C LYS A 100 28.67 -6.80 27.09
N ASP A 101 28.01 -7.81 26.54
CA ASP A 101 28.13 -9.20 27.00
C ASP A 101 29.58 -9.69 26.88
N ALA A 102 30.27 -9.34 25.79
CA ALA A 102 31.68 -9.67 25.60
C ALA A 102 32.60 -8.97 26.61
N GLU A 103 32.33 -7.70 26.91
CA GLU A 103 33.08 -6.93 27.93
C GLU A 103 32.88 -7.52 29.34
N GLU A 104 31.64 -7.87 29.70
CA GLU A 104 31.34 -8.52 30.97
C GLU A 104 31.99 -9.89 31.07
N ALA A 105 31.95 -10.71 30.02
CA ALA A 105 32.61 -12.01 29.98
C ALA A 105 34.13 -11.90 30.17
N LEU A 106 34.78 -10.93 29.50
CA LEU A 106 36.21 -10.66 29.67
C LEU A 106 36.55 -10.24 31.10
N LYS A 107 35.72 -9.40 31.72
CA LYS A 107 35.90 -8.96 33.11
C LYS A 107 35.76 -10.14 34.08
N GLN A 108 34.72 -10.96 33.92
CA GLN A 108 34.48 -12.15 34.75
C GLN A 108 35.61 -13.17 34.61
N GLN A 109 36.11 -13.40 33.39
CA GLN A 109 37.26 -14.29 33.17
C GLN A 109 38.49 -13.80 33.91
N ARG A 110 38.82 -12.51 33.79
CA ARG A 110 39.98 -11.90 34.46
C ARG A 110 39.89 -11.99 35.98
N GLU A 111 38.71 -11.75 36.55
CA GLU A 111 38.48 -11.91 37.99
C GLU A 111 38.70 -13.38 38.42
N SER A 112 38.18 -14.34 37.65
CA SER A 112 38.35 -15.78 37.92
C SER A 112 39.82 -16.21 37.87
N ASP A 113 40.57 -15.73 36.88
CA ASP A 113 42.01 -16.02 36.73
C ASP A 113 42.82 -15.42 37.89
N ASP A 114 42.50 -14.21 38.34
CA ASP A 114 43.11 -13.58 39.52
C ASP A 114 42.83 -14.39 40.80
N PHE A 115 41.59 -14.85 41.00
CA PHE A 115 41.24 -15.72 42.14
C PHE A 115 41.98 -17.06 42.09
N ALA A 116 42.04 -17.69 40.92
CA ALA A 116 42.75 -18.96 40.73
C ALA A 116 44.26 -18.81 41.01
N SER A 117 44.87 -17.74 40.51
CA SER A 117 46.29 -17.42 40.71
C SER A 117 46.63 -17.16 42.18
N ARG A 118 45.80 -16.38 42.88
CA ARG A 118 45.96 -16.14 44.34
C ARG A 118 45.84 -17.43 45.14
N ARG A 119 44.92 -18.33 44.78
CA ARG A 119 44.76 -19.63 45.45
C ARG A 119 45.94 -20.57 45.22
N LEU A 120 46.56 -20.53 44.03
CA LEU A 120 47.79 -21.27 43.74
C LEU A 120 48.98 -20.75 44.56
N PHE A 121 49.07 -19.44 44.77
CA PHE A 121 50.16 -18.82 45.52
C PHE A 121 50.06 -18.99 47.05
N LEU A 122 48.86 -19.29 47.57
CA LEU A 122 48.59 -19.52 48.99
C LEU A 122 48.67 -21.00 49.42
N LYS A 123 49.08 -21.88 48.52
CA LYS A 123 49.39 -23.29 48.79
C LYS A 123 50.90 -23.51 48.75
#